data_AF-A0A258H7C4-F1
#
_entry.id   AF-A0A258H7C4-F1
#
_cell.length_a   1.000
_cell.length_b   1.000
_cell.length_c   1.000
_cell.angle_alpha   90.00
_cell.angle_beta   90.00
_cell.angle_gamma   90.00
#
_symmetry.space_group_name_H-M   'P 1'
#
loop_
_entity.id
_entity.type
_entity.pdbx_description
1 polymer ?
#
loop_
_entity_poly.entity_id
_entity_poly.type
_entity_poly.pdbx_seq_one_letter_code
_entity_poly.pdbx_strand_id
1 'polypeptide(L)'
;MHYFFNRYRAWILFVFVSAISIILWLITLSGSVRSMYQFFPILGVLAWTTMWVHYVAGSIGKSTNGRRFTKWTEAVVLLLLVAHPGIFLVQRFLDTGLLPPASYVSYVGSLRAWAVVIAIAALATFLLYDVLKRFRRKLIVRGIWPYLSLLQAGAMIAIFVHGFTLGTSMNSAYFVLWWILLGVILAPCLVLQVIRDFK
;
A
#
# COMPACT_ATOMS: atom_id res chain seq x y z
N MET A 1 3.74 -22.66 22.70
CA MET A 1 2.89 -21.83 21.80
C MET A 1 3.31 -20.35 21.77
N HIS A 2 3.50 -19.68 22.91
CA HIS A 2 3.89 -18.24 22.96
C HIS A 2 5.14 -17.89 22.13
N TYR A 3 6.19 -18.71 22.19
CA TYR A 3 7.43 -18.49 21.43
C TYR A 3 7.24 -18.56 19.90
N PHE A 4 6.35 -19.45 19.43
CA PHE A 4 6.03 -19.59 18.01
C PHE A 4 5.29 -18.34 17.50
N PHE A 5 4.30 -17.87 18.27
CA PHE A 5 3.56 -16.64 17.94
C PHE A 5 4.49 -15.43 17.87
N ASN A 6 5.38 -15.23 18.85
CA ASN A 6 6.32 -14.10 18.81
C ASN A 6 7.30 -14.19 17.63
N ARG A 7 7.68 -15.40 17.21
CA ARG A 7 8.58 -15.61 16.07
C ARG A 7 7.93 -15.31 14.72
N TYR A 8 6.67 -15.70 14.53
CA TYR A 8 5.97 -15.64 13.24
C TYR A 8 4.84 -14.60 13.17
N ARG A 9 4.65 -13.78 14.20
CA ARG A 9 3.58 -12.78 14.31
C ARG A 9 3.35 -11.95 13.04
N ALA A 10 4.42 -11.41 12.45
CA ALA A 10 4.33 -10.59 11.25
C ALA A 10 3.86 -11.39 10.02
N TRP A 11 4.31 -12.64 9.89
CA TRP A 11 3.86 -13.55 8.82
C TRP A 11 2.40 -13.95 8.99
N ILE A 12 1.99 -14.28 10.22
CA ILE A 12 0.60 -14.64 10.54
C ILE A 12 -0.32 -13.46 10.22
N LEU A 13 0.04 -12.25 10.68
CA LEU A 13 -0.72 -11.05 10.39
C LEU A 13 -0.79 -10.74 8.90
N PHE A 14 0.34 -10.88 8.18
CA PHE A 14 0.39 -10.70 6.73
C PHE A 14 -0.54 -11.67 5.98
N VAL A 15 -0.47 -12.97 6.28
CA VAL A 15 -1.33 -13.98 5.66
C VAL A 15 -2.79 -13.70 5.96
N PHE A 16 -3.12 -13.41 7.22
CA PHE A 16 -4.49 -13.12 7.64
C PHE A 16 -5.08 -11.91 6.91
N VAL A 17 -4.39 -10.76 6.93
CA VAL A 17 -4.87 -9.52 6.32
C VAL A 17 -4.95 -9.66 4.79
N SER A 18 -3.96 -10.30 4.16
CA SER A 18 -3.95 -10.50 2.71
C SER A 18 -5.04 -11.47 2.27
N ALA A 19 -5.23 -12.58 2.98
CA ALA A 19 -6.25 -13.58 2.66
C ALA A 19 -7.66 -12.99 2.77
N ILE A 20 -7.98 -12.25 3.84
CA ILE A 20 -9.27 -11.57 3.98
C ILE A 20 -9.47 -10.57 2.84
N SER A 21 -8.45 -9.78 2.51
CA SER A 21 -8.55 -8.79 1.43
C SER A 21 -8.79 -9.44 0.07
N ILE A 22 -8.16 -10.58 -0.21
CA ILE A 22 -8.39 -11.37 -1.44
C ILE A 22 -9.80 -11.95 -1.45
N ILE A 23 -10.25 -12.56 -0.34
CA ILE A 23 -11.58 -13.15 -0.23
C ILE A 23 -12.66 -12.08 -0.46
N LEU A 24 -12.56 -10.95 0.23
CA LEU A 24 -13.52 -9.86 0.08
C LEU A 24 -13.49 -9.28 -1.33
N TRP A 25 -12.32 -9.14 -1.96
CA TRP A 25 -12.21 -8.71 -3.35
C TRP A 25 -12.86 -9.73 -4.31
N LEU A 26 -12.63 -11.04 -4.14
CA LEU A 26 -13.27 -12.06 -4.97
C LEU A 26 -14.80 -12.04 -4.82
N ILE A 27 -15.31 -11.83 -3.61
CA ILE A 27 -16.74 -11.65 -3.36
C ILE A 27 -17.27 -10.44 -4.16
N THR A 28 -16.52 -9.34 -4.24
CA THR A 28 -16.94 -8.16 -5.05
C THR A 28 -17.04 -8.45 -6.54
N LEU A 29 -16.33 -9.48 -7.03
CA LEU A 29 -16.32 -9.90 -8.43
C LEU A 29 -17.21 -11.12 -8.71
N SER A 30 -18.07 -11.51 -7.77
CA SER A 30 -18.87 -12.74 -7.84
C SER A 30 -18.01 -13.99 -8.12
N GLY A 31 -16.76 -14.00 -7.63
CA GLY A 31 -15.84 -15.14 -7.71
C GLY A 31 -15.03 -15.29 -9.00
N SER A 32 -15.17 -14.40 -10.00
CA SER A 32 -14.43 -14.53 -11.27
C SER A 32 -13.80 -13.23 -11.75
N VAL A 33 -12.56 -13.30 -12.23
CA VAL A 33 -11.84 -12.17 -12.84
C VAL A 33 -11.98 -12.26 -14.36
N ARG A 34 -12.57 -11.24 -14.99
CA ARG A 34 -12.89 -11.24 -16.42
C ARG A 34 -12.07 -10.24 -17.23
N SER A 35 -11.40 -9.30 -16.58
CA SER A 35 -10.60 -8.28 -17.28
C SER A 35 -9.41 -7.82 -16.44
N MET A 36 -8.42 -7.23 -17.12
CA MET A 36 -7.27 -6.60 -16.45
C MET A 36 -7.70 -5.45 -15.54
N TYR A 37 -8.80 -4.74 -15.89
CA TYR A 37 -9.40 -3.69 -15.05
C TYR A 37 -9.95 -4.21 -13.71
N GLN A 38 -10.34 -5.48 -13.65
CA GLN A 38 -10.75 -6.15 -12.41
C GLN A 38 -9.55 -6.72 -11.65
N PHE A 39 -8.48 -7.11 -12.35
CA PHE A 39 -7.28 -7.71 -11.76
C PHE A 39 -6.36 -6.68 -11.12
N PHE A 40 -5.96 -5.62 -11.84
CA PHE A 40 -4.95 -4.68 -11.34
C PHE A 40 -5.25 -4.07 -9.95
N PRO A 41 -6.52 -3.84 -9.52
CA PRO A 41 -6.81 -3.29 -8.20
C PRO A 41 -6.34 -4.18 -7.04
N ILE A 42 -6.37 -5.51 -7.19
CA ILE A 42 -5.93 -6.41 -6.11
C ILE A 42 -4.45 -6.25 -5.80
N LEU A 43 -3.64 -5.87 -6.79
CA LEU A 43 -2.22 -5.60 -6.59
C LEU A 43 -2.01 -4.38 -5.69
N GLY A 44 -2.81 -3.33 -5.88
CA GLY A 44 -2.79 -2.14 -5.02
C GLY A 44 -3.25 -2.46 -3.59
N VAL A 45 -4.30 -3.27 -3.44
CA VAL A 45 -4.79 -3.75 -2.13
C VAL A 45 -3.71 -4.58 -1.42
N LEU A 46 -3.06 -5.51 -2.11
CA LEU A 46 -2.00 -6.34 -1.54
C LEU A 46 -0.74 -5.53 -1.22
N ALA A 47 -0.36 -4.56 -2.06
CA ALA A 47 0.73 -3.65 -1.75
C ALA A 47 0.45 -2.87 -0.46
N TRP A 48 -0.73 -2.25 -0.38
CA TRP A 48 -1.14 -1.44 0.77
C TRP A 48 -1.23 -2.25 2.05
N THR A 49 -1.88 -3.42 2.02
CA THR A 49 -2.03 -4.29 3.19
C THR A 49 -0.69 -4.87 3.65
N THR A 50 0.23 -5.16 2.72
CA THR A 50 1.58 -5.58 3.10
C THR A 50 2.33 -4.47 3.82
N MET A 51 2.29 -3.24 3.30
CA MET A 51 2.88 -2.07 3.97
C MET A 51 2.21 -1.80 5.32
N TRP A 52 0.88 -1.91 5.39
CA TRP A 52 0.12 -1.80 6.65
C TRP A 52 0.65 -2.76 7.71
N VAL A 53 0.95 -4.01 7.34
CA VAL A 53 1.53 -5.00 8.25
C VAL A 53 2.91 -4.56 8.74
N HIS A 54 3.72 -3.89 7.91
CA HIS A 54 5.03 -3.36 8.34
C HIS A 54 4.88 -2.33 9.45
N TYR A 55 3.94 -1.39 9.30
CA TYR A 55 3.65 -0.38 10.30
C TYR A 55 3.13 -0.99 11.60
N VAL A 56 2.11 -1.85 11.51
CA VAL A 56 1.50 -2.49 12.68
C VAL A 56 2.49 -3.37 13.40
N ALA A 57 3.22 -4.24 12.67
CA ALA A 57 4.26 -5.09 13.24
C ALA A 57 5.38 -4.26 13.90
N GLY A 58 5.74 -3.12 13.31
CA GLY A 58 6.71 -2.18 13.87
C GLY A 58 6.24 -1.53 15.19
N SER A 59 4.95 -1.24 15.31
CA SER A 59 4.37 -0.66 16.53
C SER A 59 4.29 -1.66 17.69
N ILE A 60 3.94 -2.92 17.41
CA ILE A 60 3.82 -4.01 18.42
C ILE A 60 5.17 -4.66 18.78
N GLY A 61 6.25 -4.26 18.12
CA GLY A 61 7.63 -4.58 18.49
C GLY A 61 8.34 -5.68 17.69
N LYS A 62 9.60 -5.89 18.08
CA LYS A 62 10.56 -6.92 17.65
C LYS A 62 9.97 -8.32 17.39
N SER A 63 9.74 -8.77 16.15
CA SER A 63 9.59 -10.22 15.89
C SER A 63 10.93 -10.85 15.51
N THR A 64 11.19 -12.09 15.95
CA THR A 64 12.47 -12.78 15.72
C THR A 64 12.78 -12.94 14.23
N ASN A 65 11.76 -13.21 13.40
CA ASN A 65 11.92 -13.31 11.95
C ASN A 65 11.64 -11.98 11.22
N GLY A 66 11.53 -10.85 11.94
CA GLY A 66 11.15 -9.56 11.38
C GLY A 66 12.04 -9.09 10.24
N ARG A 67 13.36 -9.27 10.36
CA ARG A 67 14.31 -8.88 9.30
C ARG A 67 14.09 -9.66 7.99
N ARG A 68 13.83 -10.97 8.08
CA ARG A 68 13.56 -11.82 6.92
C ARG A 68 12.20 -11.46 6.32
N PHE A 69 11.19 -11.26 7.17
CA PHE A 69 9.86 -10.80 6.74
C PHE A 69 9.97 -9.49 5.94
N THR A 70 10.58 -8.45 6.52
CA THR A 70 10.75 -7.15 5.88
C THR A 70 11.51 -7.26 4.56
N LYS A 71 12.63 -7.98 4.52
CA LYS A 71 13.43 -8.12 3.28
C LYS A 71 12.61 -8.69 2.11
N TRP A 72 11.83 -9.74 2.35
CA TRP A 72 11.02 -10.36 1.30
C TRP A 72 9.83 -9.49 0.92
N THR A 73 9.10 -9.00 1.91
CA THR A 73 7.86 -8.26 1.67
C THR A 73 8.10 -6.85 1.13
N GLU A 74 9.25 -6.20 1.41
CA GLU A 74 9.64 -4.94 0.75
C GLU A 74 9.77 -5.12 -0.77
N ALA A 75 10.44 -6.19 -1.22
CA ALA A 75 10.58 -6.48 -2.64
C ALA A 75 9.23 -6.78 -3.30
N VAL A 76 8.36 -7.53 -2.61
CA VAL A 76 6.99 -7.80 -3.08
C VAL A 76 6.17 -6.52 -3.15
N VAL A 77 6.23 -5.65 -2.14
CA VAL A 77 5.54 -4.34 -2.15
C VAL A 77 6.00 -3.51 -3.34
N LEU A 78 7.31 -3.40 -3.59
CA LEU A 78 7.83 -2.64 -4.71
C LEU A 78 7.29 -3.18 -6.05
N LEU A 79 7.33 -4.50 -6.24
CA LEU A 79 6.78 -5.15 -7.43
C LEU A 79 5.29 -4.82 -7.60
N LEU A 80 4.49 -4.97 -6.54
CA LEU A 80 3.05 -4.72 -6.58
C LEU A 80 2.72 -3.24 -6.83
N LEU A 81 3.44 -2.32 -6.20
CA LEU A 81 3.27 -0.87 -6.37
C LEU A 81 3.56 -0.41 -7.80
N VAL A 82 4.54 -1.01 -8.47
CA VAL A 82 4.87 -0.69 -9.87
C VAL A 82 3.94 -1.42 -10.83
N ALA A 83 3.65 -2.70 -10.57
CA ALA A 83 2.78 -3.51 -11.43
C ALA A 83 1.33 -3.00 -11.43
N HIS A 84 0.81 -2.52 -10.30
CA HIS A 84 -0.55 -2.00 -10.19
C HIS A 84 -0.88 -0.90 -11.24
N PRO A 85 -0.22 0.26 -11.25
CA PRO A 85 -0.44 1.28 -12.27
C PRO A 85 0.14 0.87 -13.63
N GLY A 86 1.21 0.05 -13.67
CA GLY A 86 1.83 -0.41 -14.91
C GLY A 86 0.88 -1.24 -15.78
N ILE A 87 0.22 -2.24 -15.19
CA ILE A 87 -0.78 -3.07 -15.90
C ILE A 87 -1.94 -2.21 -16.37
N PHE A 88 -2.43 -1.29 -15.51
CA PHE A 88 -3.47 -0.35 -15.89
C PHE A 88 -3.06 0.49 -17.12
N LEU A 89 -1.87 1.06 -17.12
CA LEU A 89 -1.37 1.91 -18.21
C LEU A 89 -1.24 1.15 -19.52
N VAL A 90 -0.64 -0.04 -19.48
CA VAL A 90 -0.48 -0.89 -20.67
C VAL A 90 -1.86 -1.24 -21.23
N GLN A 91 -2.79 -1.69 -20.40
CA GLN A 91 -4.14 -2.03 -20.85
C GLN A 91 -4.86 -0.82 -21.45
N ARG A 92 -4.80 0.36 -20.80
CA ARG A 92 -5.42 1.58 -21.34
C ARG A 92 -4.84 1.97 -22.70
N PHE A 93 -3.53 1.85 -22.86
CA PHE A 93 -2.87 2.16 -24.13
C PHE A 93 -3.31 1.19 -25.24
N LEU A 94 -3.38 -0.10 -24.95
CA LEU A 94 -3.86 -1.11 -25.91
C LEU A 94 -5.33 -0.86 -26.31
N ASP A 95 -6.17 -0.45 -25.38
CA ASP A 95 -7.60 -0.27 -25.64
C ASP A 95 -7.94 1.08 -26.32
N THR A 96 -7.13 2.12 -26.11
CA THR A 96 -7.51 3.50 -26.50
C THR A 96 -6.43 4.29 -27.24
N GLY A 97 -5.19 3.81 -27.28
CA GLY A 97 -4.04 4.56 -27.78
C GLY A 97 -3.64 5.79 -26.96
N LEU A 98 -4.30 6.03 -25.81
CA LEU A 98 -4.06 7.21 -24.98
C LEU A 98 -2.90 6.98 -24.01
N LEU A 99 -2.07 8.02 -23.83
CA LEU A 99 -1.06 8.12 -22.78
C LEU A 99 -1.52 9.05 -21.65
N PRO A 100 -0.90 8.98 -20.45
CA PRO A 100 -1.12 9.97 -19.41
C PRO A 100 -0.83 11.40 -19.88
N PRO A 101 -1.59 12.41 -19.38
CA PRO A 101 -2.65 12.29 -18.38
C PRO A 101 -4.02 11.87 -18.94
N ALA A 102 -4.21 11.92 -20.27
CA ALA A 102 -5.51 11.68 -20.91
C ALA A 102 -6.07 10.27 -20.64
N SER A 103 -5.20 9.25 -20.61
CA SER A 103 -5.60 7.86 -20.31
C SER A 103 -6.20 7.69 -18.91
N TYR A 104 -5.72 8.45 -17.92
CA TYR A 104 -6.25 8.45 -16.55
C TYR A 104 -7.58 9.19 -16.48
N VAL A 105 -7.62 10.43 -16.98
CA VAL A 105 -8.80 11.30 -16.88
C VAL A 105 -10.00 10.66 -17.57
N SER A 106 -9.80 10.04 -18.73
CA SER A 106 -10.85 9.32 -19.46
C SER A 106 -11.36 8.07 -18.71
N TYR A 107 -10.57 7.45 -17.85
CA TYR A 107 -10.95 6.26 -17.09
C TYR A 107 -11.67 6.61 -15.78
N VAL A 108 -11.13 7.55 -14.99
CA VAL A 108 -11.67 7.89 -13.66
C VAL A 108 -12.67 9.04 -13.67
N GLY A 109 -12.74 9.79 -14.77
CA GLY A 109 -13.49 11.04 -14.88
C GLY A 109 -12.73 12.24 -14.29
N SER A 110 -12.96 13.43 -14.82
CA SER A 110 -12.28 14.66 -14.43
C SER A 110 -12.40 14.97 -12.93
N LEU A 111 -13.58 14.74 -12.34
CA LEU A 111 -13.85 14.99 -10.91
C LEU A 111 -13.03 14.13 -9.96
N ARG A 112 -12.53 12.97 -10.40
CA ARG A 112 -11.75 12.04 -9.56
C ARG A 112 -10.29 11.94 -9.96
N ALA A 113 -9.86 12.68 -10.99
CA ALA A 113 -8.48 12.67 -11.48
C ALA A 113 -7.46 13.10 -10.42
N TRP A 114 -7.85 13.96 -9.47
CA TRP A 114 -7.00 14.38 -8.36
C TRP A 114 -6.49 13.20 -7.52
N ALA A 115 -7.31 12.15 -7.34
CA ALA A 115 -6.93 10.98 -6.56
C ALA A 115 -5.82 10.16 -7.26
N VAL A 116 -5.72 10.25 -8.59
CA VAL A 116 -4.61 9.66 -9.35
C VAL A 116 -3.33 10.49 -9.15
N VAL A 117 -3.42 11.82 -9.18
CA VAL A 117 -2.27 12.71 -8.97
C VAL A 117 -1.63 12.47 -7.59
N ILE A 118 -2.47 12.39 -6.55
CA ILE A 118 -2.01 12.11 -5.18
C ILE A 118 -1.36 10.72 -5.10
N ALA A 119 -1.90 9.71 -5.79
CA ALA A 119 -1.31 8.38 -5.83
C ALA A 119 0.03 8.34 -6.58
N ILE A 120 0.20 9.11 -7.66
CA ILE A 120 1.48 9.26 -8.37
C ILE A 120 2.52 9.89 -7.44
N ALA A 121 2.16 10.95 -6.71
CA ALA A 121 3.05 11.58 -5.73
C ALA A 121 3.44 10.62 -4.60
N ALA A 122 2.49 9.81 -4.11
CA ALA A 122 2.76 8.78 -3.11
C ALA A 122 3.67 7.67 -3.66
N LEU A 123 3.43 7.18 -4.88
CA LEU A 123 4.30 6.21 -5.55
C LEU A 123 5.72 6.74 -5.68
N ALA A 124 5.90 7.97 -6.15
CA ALA A 124 7.22 8.62 -6.23
C ALA A 124 7.90 8.68 -4.86
N THR A 125 7.13 8.96 -3.80
CA THR A 125 7.62 8.97 -2.41
C THR A 125 8.11 7.58 -1.97
N PHE A 126 7.35 6.50 -2.23
CA PHE A 126 7.78 5.12 -1.94
C PHE A 126 9.03 4.69 -2.72
N LEU A 127 9.09 5.01 -4.01
CA LEU A 127 10.25 4.71 -4.85
C LEU A 127 11.50 5.48 -4.37
N LEU A 128 11.33 6.76 -4.02
CA LEU A 128 12.40 7.58 -3.49
C LEU A 128 12.92 7.02 -2.15
N TYR A 129 12.03 6.57 -1.26
CA TYR A 129 12.43 5.93 -0.01
C TYR A 129 13.25 4.65 -0.25
N ASP A 130 12.86 3.82 -1.23
CA ASP A 130 13.61 2.58 -1.53
C ASP A 130 15.06 2.87 -1.97
N VAL A 131 15.29 4.00 -2.65
CA VAL A 131 16.63 4.49 -2.98
C VAL A 131 17.33 5.08 -1.76
N LEU A 132 16.67 6.01 -1.05
CA LEU A 132 17.26 6.79 0.04
C LEU A 132 17.55 5.96 1.30
N LYS A 133 16.86 4.85 1.53
CA LYS A 133 17.12 3.97 2.68
C LYS A 133 18.57 3.44 2.71
N ARG A 134 19.24 3.36 1.55
CA ARG A 134 20.68 3.00 1.44
C ARG A 134 21.60 4.03 2.10
N PHE A 135 21.15 5.28 2.20
CA PHE A 135 21.87 6.40 2.79
C PHE A 135 21.35 6.79 4.18
N ARG A 136 20.52 5.95 4.80
CA ARG A 136 19.83 6.24 6.07
C ARG A 136 20.73 6.85 7.13
N ARG A 137 21.90 6.28 7.40
CA ARG A 137 22.83 6.79 8.43
C ARG A 137 23.25 8.25 8.16
N LYS A 138 23.58 8.57 6.90
CA LYS A 138 23.98 9.95 6.51
C LYS A 138 22.81 10.92 6.64
N LEU A 139 21.60 10.48 6.28
CA LEU A 139 20.39 11.30 6.36
C LEU A 139 19.91 11.53 7.79
N ILE A 140 20.12 10.56 8.70
CA ILE A 140 19.87 10.73 10.14
C ILE A 140 20.80 11.80 10.72
N VAL A 141 22.12 11.71 10.43
CA VAL A 141 23.11 12.69 10.92
C VAL A 141 22.79 14.11 10.45
N ARG A 142 22.20 14.25 9.25
CA ARG A 142 21.76 15.55 8.69
C ARG A 142 20.37 16.00 9.18
N GLY A 143 19.70 15.25 10.05
CA GLY A 143 18.36 15.57 10.53
C GLY A 143 17.25 15.44 9.46
N ILE A 144 17.51 14.80 8.33
CA ILE A 144 16.58 14.69 7.19
C ILE A 144 15.65 13.48 7.32
N TRP A 145 16.13 12.41 7.97
CA TRP A 145 15.38 11.15 8.09
C TRP A 145 13.96 11.27 8.66
N PRO A 146 13.69 12.09 9.69
CA PRO A 146 12.34 12.22 10.24
C PRO A 146 11.34 12.79 9.23
N TYR A 147 11.78 13.70 8.36
CA TYR A 147 10.95 14.25 7.29
C TYR A 147 10.65 13.22 6.20
N LEU A 148 11.60 12.34 5.88
CA LEU A 148 11.34 11.21 4.98
C LEU A 148 10.31 10.24 5.59
N SER A 149 10.40 9.96 6.88
CA SER A 149 9.41 9.15 7.59
C SER A 149 8.02 9.80 7.60
N LEU A 150 7.95 11.12 7.80
CA LEU A 150 6.71 11.88 7.71
C LEU A 150 6.11 11.82 6.28
N LEU A 151 6.95 11.98 5.25
CA LEU A 151 6.52 11.84 3.85
C LEU A 151 6.00 10.43 3.54
N GLN A 152 6.65 9.38 4.05
CA GLN A 152 6.17 7.99 3.92
C GLN A 152 4.82 7.80 4.62
N ALA A 153 4.64 8.36 5.82
CA ALA A 153 3.37 8.30 6.52
C ALA A 153 2.25 9.04 5.76
N GLY A 154 2.55 10.22 5.21
CA GLY A 154 1.65 10.95 4.33
C GLY A 154 1.32 10.17 3.06
N ALA A 155 2.31 9.52 2.44
CA ALA A 155 2.12 8.68 1.27
C ALA A 155 1.21 7.49 1.56
N MET A 156 1.34 6.84 2.72
CA MET A 156 0.43 5.76 3.17
C MET A 156 -1.03 6.22 3.29
N ILE A 157 -1.25 7.42 3.84
CA ILE A 157 -2.60 8.03 3.92
C ILE A 157 -3.12 8.36 2.52
N ALA A 158 -2.27 8.93 1.66
CA ALA A 158 -2.61 9.27 0.29
C ALA A 158 -3.08 8.05 -0.52
N ILE A 159 -2.37 6.92 -0.45
CA ILE A 159 -2.79 5.69 -1.15
C ILE A 159 -4.02 5.02 -0.50
N PHE A 160 -4.24 5.21 0.80
CA PHE A 160 -5.48 4.79 1.45
C PHE A 160 -6.69 5.57 0.91
N VAL A 161 -6.58 6.89 0.82
CA VAL A 161 -7.63 7.78 0.26
C VAL A 161 -7.84 7.50 -1.23
N HIS A 162 -6.77 7.28 -2.00
CA HIS A 162 -6.84 6.86 -3.39
C HIS A 162 -7.67 5.56 -3.54
N GLY A 163 -7.36 4.54 -2.72
CA GLY A 163 -8.10 3.28 -2.72
C GLY A 163 -9.57 3.45 -2.36
N PHE A 164 -9.88 4.33 -1.41
CA PHE A 164 -11.27 4.65 -1.03
C PHE A 164 -12.03 5.38 -2.17
N THR A 165 -11.35 6.25 -2.91
CA THR A 165 -11.95 7.12 -3.92
C THR A 165 -12.17 6.40 -5.26
N LEU A 166 -11.23 5.54 -5.65
CA LEU A 166 -11.19 4.92 -6.98
C LEU A 166 -11.34 3.40 -6.96
N GLY A 167 -11.28 2.76 -5.79
CA GLY A 167 -11.33 1.31 -5.67
C GLY A 167 -12.68 0.75 -6.07
N THR A 168 -12.72 -0.05 -7.14
CA THR A 168 -13.94 -0.74 -7.58
C THR A 168 -14.47 -1.73 -6.53
N SER A 169 -13.58 -2.28 -5.69
CA SER A 169 -13.95 -3.12 -4.53
C SER A 169 -14.78 -2.39 -3.48
N MET A 170 -14.77 -1.04 -3.47
CA MET A 170 -15.54 -0.24 -2.51
C MET A 170 -17.05 -0.29 -2.75
N ASN A 171 -17.51 -0.98 -3.79
CA ASN A 171 -18.93 -1.29 -4.00
C ASN A 171 -19.47 -2.35 -3.02
N SER A 172 -18.60 -3.07 -2.30
CA SER A 172 -19.01 -4.03 -1.26
C SER A 172 -18.92 -3.41 0.13
N ALA A 173 -20.04 -3.40 0.86
CA ALA A 173 -20.09 -2.89 2.24
C ALA A 173 -19.08 -3.61 3.16
N TYR A 174 -18.90 -4.93 2.99
CA TYR A 174 -17.92 -5.69 3.76
C TYR A 174 -16.48 -5.27 3.46
N PHE A 175 -16.16 -5.03 2.18
CA PHE A 175 -14.84 -4.55 1.80
C PHE A 175 -14.58 -3.14 2.36
N VAL A 176 -15.58 -2.26 2.30
CA VAL A 176 -15.49 -0.90 2.86
C VAL A 176 -15.25 -0.95 4.37
N LEU A 177 -16.02 -1.75 5.12
CA LEU A 177 -15.85 -1.90 6.56
C LEU A 177 -14.46 -2.44 6.92
N TRP A 178 -13.99 -3.45 6.19
CA TRP A 178 -12.64 -3.99 6.35
C TRP A 178 -11.57 -2.93 6.10
N TRP A 179 -11.72 -2.14 5.02
CA TRP A 179 -10.78 -1.09 4.67
C TRP A 179 -10.74 0.01 5.74
N ILE A 180 -11.90 0.45 6.23
CA ILE A 180 -12.01 1.42 7.33
C ILE A 180 -11.34 0.89 8.59
N LEU A 181 -11.59 -0.37 8.97
CA LEU A 181 -10.96 -1.00 10.13
C LEU A 181 -9.44 -0.95 10.04
N LEU A 182 -8.87 -1.31 8.88
CA LEU A 182 -7.42 -1.23 8.67
C LEU A 182 -6.94 0.23 8.75
N GLY A 183 -7.65 1.19 8.16
CA GLY A 183 -7.32 2.61 8.24
C GLY A 183 -7.27 3.13 9.69
N VAL A 184 -8.27 2.79 10.50
CA VAL A 184 -8.36 3.19 11.92
C VAL A 184 -7.18 2.64 12.73
N ILE A 185 -6.81 1.38 12.50
CA ILE A 185 -5.65 0.76 13.18
C ILE A 185 -4.32 1.37 12.70
N LEU A 186 -4.22 1.75 11.42
CA LEU A 186 -3.00 2.32 10.87
C LEU A 186 -2.65 3.68 11.47
N ALA A 187 -3.65 4.53 11.68
CA ALA A 187 -3.46 5.92 12.13
C ALA A 187 -2.54 6.05 13.38
N PRO A 188 -2.78 5.36 14.51
CA PRO A 188 -1.89 5.45 15.67
C PRO A 188 -0.49 4.88 15.37
N CYS A 189 -0.37 3.87 14.52
CA CYS A 189 0.94 3.30 14.14
C CYS A 189 1.80 4.32 13.38
N LEU A 190 1.19 5.09 12.47
CA LEU A 190 1.87 6.16 11.73
C LEU A 190 2.33 7.28 12.68
N VAL A 191 1.45 7.73 13.57
CA VAL A 191 1.76 8.78 14.56
C VAL A 191 2.92 8.36 15.45
N LEU A 192 2.85 7.14 16.00
CA LEU A 192 3.91 6.61 16.86
C LEU A 192 5.24 6.48 16.12
N GLN A 193 5.24 6.07 14.86
CA GLN A 193 6.47 5.99 14.07
C GLN A 193 7.08 7.38 13.84
N VAL A 194 6.28 8.35 13.41
CA VAL A 194 6.76 9.71 13.18
C VAL A 194 7.35 10.31 14.47
N ILE A 195 6.63 10.21 15.59
CA ILE A 195 7.13 10.72 16.89
C ILE A 195 8.45 10.05 17.28
N ARG A 196 8.61 8.74 17.05
CA ARG A 196 9.85 8.02 17.35
C ARG A 196 11.02 8.46 16.49
N ASP A 197 10.78 8.83 15.24
CA ASP A 197 11.86 9.27 14.34
C ASP A 197 12.32 10.72 14.63
N PHE A 198 11.46 11.55 15.22
CA PHE A 198 11.80 12.93 15.65
C PHE A 198 12.51 13.00 17.02
N LYS A 199 12.63 11.90 17.75
CA LYS A 199 13.33 11.80 19.03
C LYS A 199 14.71 11.19 18.85
#